data_AF-A0A917FS20-F1
#
_entry.id   AF-A0A917FS20-F1
#
_cell.length_a   1.000
_cell.length_b   1.000
_cell.length_c   1.000
_cell.angle_alpha   90.00
_cell.angle_beta   90.00
_cell.angle_gamma   90.00
#
_symmetry.space_group_name_H-M   'P 1'
#
loop_
_entity.id
_entity.type
_entity.pdbx_description
1 polymer ?
#
loop_
_entity_poly.entity_id
_entity_poly.type
_entity_poly.pdbx_seq_one_letter_code
_entity_poly.pdbx_strand_id
1 'polypeptide(L)'
;MDGALSRSSLAAQPWNYDYVHLHFDAYASMWAKLAEDYRFELIVTSHHSYVAASEHWNADYRHIIRSLSKIKYHLVLSPKIKEIYKNAGFTGKVAVLPITIASQACRDNQQFRSQIRSYAKQQFDWNIIAERYIKLLKKRKEGLGCHLSVKVLLASIKLFENHSDHLN
;
A
#
# COMPACT_ATOMS: atom_id res chain seq x y z
N MET A 1 15.54 -12.41 -5.79
CA MET A 1 14.91 -11.17 -5.29
C MET A 1 15.62 -9.99 -5.95
N ASP A 2 14.84 -9.07 -6.53
CA ASP A 2 15.32 -7.98 -7.39
C ASP A 2 16.26 -7.01 -6.66
N GLY A 3 17.55 -7.04 -6.99
CA GLY A 3 18.58 -6.17 -6.43
C GLY A 3 18.37 -4.66 -6.68
N ALA A 4 17.42 -4.27 -7.53
CA ALA A 4 17.08 -2.87 -7.78
C ALA A 4 16.28 -2.25 -6.62
N LEU A 5 15.30 -2.99 -6.07
CA LEU A 5 14.47 -2.52 -4.95
C LEU A 5 15.29 -2.36 -3.67
N SER A 6 16.26 -3.25 -3.43
CA SER A 6 17.13 -3.16 -2.25
C SER A 6 18.04 -1.92 -2.30
N ARG A 7 18.55 -1.55 -3.48
CA ARG A 7 19.38 -0.33 -3.63
C ARG A 7 18.59 0.94 -3.39
N SER A 8 17.38 1.05 -3.93
CA SER A 8 16.52 2.22 -3.69
C SER A 8 16.06 2.32 -2.23
N SER A 9 15.75 1.18 -1.59
CA SER A 9 15.38 1.15 -0.17
C SER A 9 16.52 1.61 0.74
N LEU A 10 17.76 1.21 0.46
CA LEU A 10 18.93 1.64 1.23
C LEU A 10 19.33 3.10 0.95
N ALA A 11 19.13 3.58 -0.27
CA ALA A 11 19.41 4.97 -0.63
C ALA A 11 18.55 5.97 0.17
N ALA A 12 17.36 5.57 0.60
CA ALA A 12 16.50 6.38 1.47
C ALA A 12 17.03 6.48 2.92
N GLN A 13 18.05 5.71 3.31
CA GLN A 13 18.62 5.68 4.66
C GLN A 13 17.54 5.54 5.76
N PRO A 14 16.75 4.45 5.75
CA PRO A 14 15.59 4.28 6.63
C PRO A 14 15.92 4.37 8.13
N TRP A 15 17.17 4.11 8.53
CA TRP A 15 17.65 4.23 9.91
C TRP A 15 17.74 5.67 10.43
N ASN A 16 17.61 6.69 9.58
CA ASN A 16 17.58 8.09 9.99
C ASN A 16 16.18 8.57 10.41
N TYR A 17 15.17 7.70 10.38
CA TYR A 17 13.79 8.03 10.72
C TYR A 17 13.36 7.31 12.00
N ASP A 18 12.50 7.96 12.80
CA ASP A 18 11.92 7.35 14.00
C ASP A 18 11.08 6.12 13.67
N TYR A 19 10.37 6.16 12.54
CA TYR A 19 9.50 5.10 12.06
C TYR A 19 9.57 4.98 10.53
N VAL A 20 9.54 3.75 10.04
CA VAL A 20 9.38 3.44 8.63
C VAL A 20 8.03 2.77 8.43
N HIS A 21 7.23 3.29 7.51
CA HIS A 21 5.89 2.76 7.24
C HIS A 21 5.81 2.13 5.85
N LEU A 22 5.61 0.82 5.80
CA LEU A 22 5.43 0.05 4.57
C LEU A 22 3.95 -0.18 4.27
N HIS A 23 3.47 0.30 3.12
CA HIS A 23 2.08 0.15 2.66
C HIS A 23 1.88 -1.07 1.72
N PHE A 24 2.87 -1.97 1.63
CA PHE A 24 2.82 -3.10 0.70
C PHE A 24 3.42 -4.35 1.32
N ASP A 25 2.56 -5.33 1.63
CA ASP A 25 2.91 -6.56 2.36
C ASP A 25 3.84 -7.49 1.57
N ALA A 26 3.81 -7.48 0.24
CA ALA A 26 4.66 -8.34 -0.59
C ALA A 26 6.17 -8.15 -0.34
N TYR A 27 6.60 -6.99 0.15
CA TYR A 27 8.01 -6.71 0.47
C TYR A 27 8.31 -6.81 1.96
N ALA A 28 7.36 -7.23 2.79
CA ALA A 28 7.52 -7.28 4.25
C ALA A 28 8.72 -8.14 4.69
N SER A 29 9.01 -9.24 3.99
CA SER A 29 10.17 -10.10 4.30
C SER A 29 11.50 -9.35 4.18
N MET A 30 11.70 -8.60 3.09
CA MET A 30 12.89 -7.80 2.88
C MET A 30 13.00 -6.66 3.90
N TRP A 31 11.90 -5.93 4.11
CA TRP A 31 11.90 -4.78 5.03
C TRP A 31 12.02 -5.20 6.50
N ALA A 32 11.48 -6.35 6.90
CA ALA A 32 11.68 -6.91 8.23
C ALA A 32 13.17 -7.18 8.48
N LYS A 33 13.87 -7.77 7.50
CA LYS A 33 15.32 -7.99 7.59
C LYS A 33 16.09 -6.67 7.67
N LEU A 34 15.73 -5.67 6.85
CA LEU A 34 16.38 -4.36 6.93
C LEU A 34 16.14 -3.68 8.28
N ALA A 35 14.93 -3.78 8.83
CA ALA A 35 14.60 -3.24 10.15
C ALA A 35 15.43 -3.89 11.27
N GLU A 36 15.67 -5.20 11.15
CA GLU A 36 16.56 -5.95 12.05
C GLU A 36 18.02 -5.51 11.90
N ASP A 37 18.55 -5.54 10.67
CA ASP A 37 19.95 -5.24 10.36
C ASP A 37 20.33 -3.79 10.73
N TYR A 38 19.42 -2.83 10.51
CA TYR A 38 19.65 -1.39 10.71
C TYR A 38 18.91 -0.81 11.93
N ARG A 39 18.23 -1.65 12.72
CA ARG A 39 17.59 -1.32 14.00
C ARG A 39 16.62 -0.13 13.98
N PHE A 40 15.78 -0.02 12.94
CA PHE A 40 14.70 0.96 12.89
C PHE A 40 13.34 0.32 13.17
N GLU A 41 12.38 1.11 13.66
CA GLU A 41 11.04 0.63 13.93
C GLU A 41 10.20 0.58 12.64
N LEU A 42 9.76 -0.62 12.26
CA LEU A 42 8.97 -0.86 11.06
C LEU A 42 7.49 -1.05 11.41
N ILE A 43 6.64 -0.26 10.75
CA ILE A 43 5.19 -0.41 10.76
C ILE A 43 4.77 -0.91 9.38
N VAL A 44 3.91 -1.93 9.33
CA VAL A 44 3.35 -2.41 8.05
C VAL A 44 1.84 -2.24 8.05
N THR A 45 1.31 -1.66 6.98
CA THR A 45 -0.11 -1.79 6.65
C THR A 45 -0.28 -2.84 5.57
N SER A 46 -1.14 -3.84 5.81
CA SER A 46 -1.64 -4.66 4.71
C SER A 46 -2.93 -4.07 4.16
N HIS A 47 -2.87 -3.65 2.90
CA HIS A 47 -4.00 -3.06 2.17
C HIS A 47 -4.82 -4.10 1.40
N HIS A 48 -4.46 -5.37 1.47
CA HIS A 48 -5.09 -6.39 0.65
C HIS A 48 -6.30 -7.01 1.34
N SER A 49 -7.47 -6.88 0.71
CA SER A 49 -8.65 -7.69 1.02
C SER A 49 -8.37 -9.20 0.95
N TYR A 50 -7.32 -9.59 0.21
CA TYR A 50 -6.82 -10.96 0.13
C TYR A 50 -6.30 -11.50 1.47
N VAL A 51 -5.83 -10.65 2.39
CA VAL A 51 -5.59 -11.07 3.78
C VAL A 51 -6.86 -11.61 4.41
N ALA A 52 -8.01 -11.01 4.10
CA ALA A 52 -9.28 -11.38 4.68
C ALA A 52 -9.87 -12.70 4.13
N ALA A 53 -9.23 -13.31 3.13
CA ALA A 53 -9.65 -14.53 2.44
C ALA A 53 -8.55 -15.60 2.51
N SER A 54 -8.25 -16.07 3.72
CA SER A 54 -7.18 -17.03 4.01
C SER A 54 -7.27 -18.34 3.23
N GLU A 55 -8.48 -18.75 2.87
CA GLU A 55 -8.80 -19.89 2.03
C GLU A 55 -8.22 -19.80 0.61
N HIS A 56 -7.93 -18.59 0.14
CA HIS A 56 -7.37 -18.36 -1.19
C HIS A 56 -5.86 -18.23 -1.20
N TRP A 57 -5.19 -18.20 -0.04
CA TRP A 57 -3.75 -17.99 0.04
C TRP A 57 -2.98 -19.09 -0.71
N ASN A 58 -2.18 -18.67 -1.68
CA ASN A 58 -1.19 -19.56 -2.30
C ASN A 58 0.06 -19.71 -1.41
N ALA A 59 1.02 -20.52 -1.84
CA ALA A 59 2.25 -20.77 -1.08
C ALA A 59 3.06 -19.48 -0.81
N ASP A 60 3.14 -18.59 -1.81
CA ASP A 60 3.87 -17.33 -1.71
C ASP A 60 3.24 -16.39 -0.68
N TYR A 61 1.92 -16.29 -0.67
CA TYR A 61 1.23 -15.43 0.28
C TYR A 61 1.32 -15.97 1.70
N ARG A 62 1.31 -17.29 1.88
CA ARG A 62 1.63 -17.90 3.19
C ARG A 62 3.03 -17.53 3.67
N HIS A 63 4.02 -17.45 2.78
CA HIS A 63 5.36 -16.98 3.13
C HIS A 63 5.37 -15.49 3.52
N ILE A 64 4.62 -14.65 2.81
CA ILE A 64 4.44 -13.23 3.15
C ILE A 64 3.83 -13.09 4.56
N ILE A 65 2.74 -13.81 4.84
CA ILE A 65 2.07 -13.78 6.15
C ILE A 65 3.01 -14.24 7.28
N ARG A 66 3.80 -15.30 7.06
CA ARG A 66 4.83 -15.73 8.04
C ARG A 66 5.96 -14.71 8.23
N SER A 67 6.24 -13.88 7.23
CA SER A 67 7.24 -12.82 7.36
C SER A 67 6.68 -11.64 8.14
N LEU A 68 5.42 -11.27 7.85
CA LEU A 68 4.68 -10.25 8.58
C LEU A 68 4.54 -10.60 10.07
N SER A 69 4.37 -11.88 10.43
CA SER A 69 4.21 -12.28 11.84
C SER A 69 5.39 -11.95 12.73
N LYS A 70 6.57 -11.71 12.13
CA LYS A 70 7.80 -11.32 12.82
C LYS A 70 7.89 -9.82 13.08
N ILE A 71 7.05 -9.01 12.43
CA ILE A 71 7.07 -7.56 12.54
C ILE A 71 6.27 -7.12 13.76
N LYS A 72 6.82 -6.15 14.50
CA LYS A 72 6.30 -5.72 15.80
C LYS A 72 5.03 -4.88 15.72
N TYR A 73 4.88 -4.04 14.68
CA TYR A 73 3.74 -3.12 14.56
C TYR A 73 3.01 -3.30 13.23
N HIS A 74 1.69 -3.46 13.34
CA HIS A 74 0.80 -3.62 12.19
C HIS A 74 -0.36 -2.66 12.27
N LEU A 75 -0.68 -2.05 11.14
CA LEU A 75 -1.92 -1.33 10.90
C LEU A 75 -2.79 -2.18 9.97
N VAL A 76 -4.04 -2.43 10.35
CA VAL A 76 -4.96 -3.23 9.54
C VAL A 76 -6.26 -2.48 9.31
N LEU A 77 -6.85 -2.67 8.14
CA LEU A 77 -8.00 -1.87 7.71
C LEU A 77 -9.33 -2.26 8.37
N SER A 78 -9.39 -3.40 9.06
CA SER A 78 -10.61 -3.87 9.72
C SER A 78 -10.32 -4.77 10.92
N PRO A 79 -11.26 -4.88 11.88
CA PRO A 79 -11.17 -5.85 12.97
C PRO A 79 -11.09 -7.30 12.46
N LYS A 80 -11.75 -7.62 11.34
CA LYS A 80 -11.68 -8.96 10.72
C LYS A 80 -10.24 -9.35 10.37
N ILE A 81 -9.48 -8.43 9.77
CA ILE A 81 -8.07 -8.69 9.43
C ILE A 81 -7.22 -8.87 10.70
N LYS A 82 -7.50 -8.08 11.74
CA LYS A 82 -6.82 -8.23 13.04
C LYS A 82 -7.00 -9.63 13.62
N GLU A 83 -8.22 -10.18 13.58
CA GLU A 83 -8.48 -11.55 14.05
C GLU A 83 -7.75 -12.60 13.21
N ILE A 84 -7.65 -12.40 11.88
CA ILE A 84 -6.89 -13.31 11.02
C ILE A 84 -5.41 -13.32 11.40
N TYR A 85 -4.83 -12.15 11.69
CA TYR A 85 -3.43 -12.06 12.15
C TYR A 85 -3.23 -12.79 13.49
N LYS A 86 -4.16 -12.59 14.43
CA LYS A 86 -4.16 -13.27 15.72
C LYS A 86 -4.23 -14.80 15.56
N ASN A 87 -5.16 -15.28 14.73
CA ASN A 87 -5.34 -16.71 14.45
C ASN A 87 -4.16 -17.31 13.68
N ALA A 88 -3.44 -16.51 12.89
CA ALA A 88 -2.21 -16.90 12.21
C ALA A 88 -0.97 -16.91 13.13
N GLY A 89 -1.14 -16.64 14.44
CA GLY A 89 -0.06 -16.69 15.44
C GLY A 89 0.80 -15.42 15.50
N PHE A 90 0.30 -14.27 15.04
CA PHE A 90 1.02 -13.01 15.15
C PHE A 90 1.06 -12.55 16.61
N THR A 91 2.26 -12.20 17.08
CA THR A 91 2.50 -11.71 18.45
C THR A 91 2.75 -10.20 18.51
N GLY A 92 2.87 -9.53 17.34
CA GLY A 92 3.04 -8.09 17.24
C GLY A 92 1.81 -7.29 17.67
N LYS A 93 1.99 -5.99 17.90
CA LYS A 93 0.91 -5.05 18.18
C LYS A 93 0.15 -4.76 16.88
N VAL A 94 -1.12 -5.14 16.85
CA VAL A 94 -2.02 -4.90 15.70
C VAL A 94 -3.07 -3.85 16.07
N ALA A 95 -2.97 -2.69 15.43
CA ALA A 95 -3.97 -1.63 15.53
C ALA A 95 -4.87 -1.62 14.28
N VAL A 96 -6.16 -1.41 14.50
CA VAL A 96 -7.12 -1.27 13.40
C VAL A 96 -7.16 0.21 13.04
N LEU A 97 -6.88 0.53 11.78
CA LEU A 97 -7.09 1.85 11.19
C LEU A 97 -8.17 1.72 10.11
N PRO A 98 -9.46 1.83 10.47
CA PRO A 98 -10.55 1.75 9.52
C PRO A 98 -10.41 2.82 8.43
N ILE A 99 -10.76 2.48 7.19
CA ILE A 99 -10.81 3.44 6.09
C ILE A 99 -11.79 4.60 6.38
N THR A 100 -12.74 4.39 7.30
CA THR A 100 -13.66 5.41 7.80
C THR A 100 -12.95 6.49 8.60
N ILE A 101 -11.85 6.21 9.29
CA ILE A 101 -11.06 7.24 9.99
C ILE A 101 -10.33 8.11 8.97
N ALA A 102 -9.74 7.51 7.92
CA ALA A 102 -9.17 8.29 6.81
C ALA A 102 -10.24 9.12 6.10
N SER A 103 -11.44 8.55 5.90
CA SER A 103 -12.57 9.25 5.30
C SER A 103 -13.09 10.38 6.17
N GLN A 104 -13.12 10.19 7.50
CA GLN A 104 -13.50 11.20 8.47
C GLN A 104 -12.45 12.32 8.53
N ALA A 105 -11.17 11.97 8.59
CA ALA A 105 -10.09 12.95 8.48
C ALA A 105 -10.19 13.76 7.17
N CYS A 106 -10.51 13.12 6.04
CA CYS A 106 -10.78 13.83 4.79
C CYS A 106 -11.99 14.79 4.87
N ARG A 107 -13.03 14.43 5.63
CA ARG A 107 -14.20 15.28 5.86
C ARG A 107 -13.87 16.45 6.80
N ASP A 108 -13.23 16.17 7.93
CA ASP A 108 -12.86 17.18 8.95
C ASP A 108 -11.82 18.18 8.44
N ASN A 109 -11.08 17.80 7.39
CA ASN A 109 -10.06 18.61 6.75
C ASN A 109 -10.47 19.09 5.35
N GLN A 110 -11.78 19.13 5.05
CA GLN A 110 -12.28 19.51 3.72
C GLN A 110 -11.83 20.93 3.32
N GLN A 111 -11.69 21.84 4.28
CA GLN A 111 -11.16 23.20 4.06
C GLN A 111 -9.73 23.21 3.50
N PHE A 112 -8.92 22.19 3.78
CA PHE A 112 -7.53 22.09 3.30
C PHE A 112 -7.44 21.42 1.92
N ARG A 113 -8.55 20.93 1.36
CA ARG A 113 -8.56 20.18 0.10
C ARG A 113 -7.99 20.99 -1.06
N SER A 114 -8.27 22.30 -1.12
CA SER A 114 -7.71 23.20 -2.14
C SER A 114 -6.19 23.35 -2.00
N GLN A 115 -5.70 23.51 -0.77
CA GLN A 115 -4.28 23.64 -0.46
C GLN A 115 -3.51 22.35 -0.77
N ILE A 116 -4.04 21.20 -0.35
CA ILE A 116 -3.47 19.88 -0.66
C ILE A 116 -3.40 19.67 -2.17
N ARG A 117 -4.46 20.05 -2.91
CA ARG A 117 -4.47 19.97 -4.38
C ARG A 117 -3.43 20.88 -5.01
N SER A 118 -3.35 22.14 -4.60
CA SER A 118 -2.36 23.08 -5.12
C SER A 118 -0.94 22.60 -4.86
N TYR A 119 -0.67 22.15 -3.64
CA TYR A 119 0.62 21.54 -3.29
C TYR A 119 0.92 20.35 -4.20
N ALA A 120 0.00 19.40 -4.33
CA ALA A 120 0.23 18.22 -5.13
C ALA A 120 0.39 18.53 -6.63
N LYS A 121 -0.30 19.53 -7.17
CA LYS A 121 -0.09 20.01 -8.54
C LYS A 121 1.29 20.64 -8.75
N GLN A 122 1.79 21.37 -7.74
CA GLN A 122 3.10 22.03 -7.81
C GLN A 122 4.27 21.05 -7.63
N GLN A 123 4.09 20.02 -6.80
CA GLN A 123 5.17 19.12 -6.41
C GLN A 123 5.29 17.88 -7.31
N PHE A 124 4.24 17.49 -8.02
CA PHE A 124 4.21 16.26 -8.79
C PHE A 124 3.91 16.49 -10.27
N ASP A 125 4.72 15.88 -11.13
CA ASP A 125 4.41 15.79 -12.56
C ASP A 125 3.36 14.69 -12.79
N TRP A 126 2.09 15.11 -12.80
CA TRP A 126 0.96 14.22 -12.95
C TRP A 126 0.92 13.53 -14.32
N ASN A 127 1.51 14.10 -15.36
CA ASN A 127 1.58 13.47 -16.68
C ASN A 127 2.49 12.24 -16.61
N ILE A 128 3.67 12.39 -15.99
CA ILE A 128 4.61 11.28 -15.79
C ILE A 128 3.98 10.21 -14.88
N ILE A 129 3.31 10.60 -13.80
CA ILE A 129 2.66 9.66 -12.88
C ILE A 129 1.53 8.89 -13.59
N ALA A 130 0.67 9.60 -14.33
CA ALA A 130 -0.44 8.99 -15.07
C ALA A 130 0.07 8.01 -16.14
N GLU A 131 1.08 8.40 -16.92
CA GLU A 131 1.68 7.51 -17.92
C GLU A 131 2.26 6.23 -17.29
N ARG A 132 2.99 6.37 -16.17
CA ARG A 132 3.55 5.21 -15.45
C ARG A 132 2.45 4.30 -14.93
N TYR A 133 1.37 4.87 -14.40
CA TYR A 133 0.22 4.12 -13.92
C TYR A 133 -0.47 3.37 -15.06
N ILE A 134 -0.71 4.02 -16.21
CA ILE A 134 -1.28 3.38 -17.41
C ILE A 134 -0.38 2.24 -17.90
N LYS A 135 0.95 2.44 -17.95
CA LYS A 135 1.91 1.40 -18.33
C LYS A 135 1.87 0.20 -17.38
N LEU A 136 1.81 0.43 -16.07
CA LEU A 136 1.65 -0.62 -15.05
C LEU A 136 0.35 -1.41 -15.25
N LEU A 137 -0.76 -0.71 -15.52
CA LEU A 137 -2.05 -1.33 -15.76
C LEU A 137 -2.05 -2.19 -17.04
N LYS A 138 -1.45 -1.69 -18.13
CA LYS A 138 -1.30 -2.44 -19.39
C LYS A 138 -0.46 -3.70 -19.20
N LYS A 139 0.71 -3.59 -18.54
CA LYS A 139 1.59 -4.72 -18.25
C LYS A 139 0.90 -5.80 -17.40
N ARG A 140 0.05 -5.41 -16.44
CA ARG A 140 -0.73 -6.35 -15.63
C ARG A 140 -1.86 -7.02 -16.43
N LYS A 141 -2.49 -6.31 -17.38
CA LYS A 141 -3.50 -6.90 -18.28
C LYS A 141 -2.90 -8.01 -19.15
N GLU A 142 -1.67 -7.82 -19.62
CA GLU A 142 -0.96 -8.79 -20.47
C GLU A 142 -0.43 -9.99 -19.68
N GLY A 143 0.00 -9.78 -18.42
CA GLY A 143 0.62 -10.84 -17.61
C GLY A 143 -0.33 -11.75 -16.82
N LEU A 144 -1.59 -11.36 -16.60
CA LEU A 144 -2.48 -12.11 -15.69
C LEU A 144 -3.57 -12.97 -16.36
N GLY A 145 -3.86 -12.80 -17.65
CA GLY A 145 -5.03 -13.46 -18.27
C GLY A 145 -6.37 -13.18 -17.56
N CYS A 146 -6.38 -12.33 -16.52
CA CYS A 146 -7.55 -12.05 -15.72
C CYS A 146 -8.37 -10.95 -16.37
N HIS A 147 -9.65 -11.24 -16.54
CA HIS A 147 -10.73 -10.27 -16.69
C HIS A 147 -10.86 -9.41 -15.44
N LEU A 148 -9.86 -8.56 -15.14
CA LEU A 148 -10.17 -7.30 -14.49
C LEU A 148 -11.07 -6.59 -15.49
N SER A 149 -12.39 -6.65 -15.25
CA SER A 149 -13.43 -6.15 -16.16
C SER A 149 -12.96 -4.83 -16.74
N VAL A 150 -12.77 -4.80 -18.06
CA VAL A 150 -12.33 -3.61 -18.80
C VAL A 150 -13.17 -2.38 -18.41
N LYS A 151 -14.39 -2.59 -17.90
CA LYS A 151 -15.26 -1.55 -17.33
C LYS A 151 -14.70 -0.87 -16.08
N VAL A 152 -13.99 -1.56 -15.17
CA VAL A 152 -13.39 -0.94 -13.96
C VAL A 152 -12.18 -0.09 -14.32
N LEU A 153 -11.37 -0.58 -15.27
CA LEU A 153 -10.21 0.15 -15.78
C LEU A 153 -10.66 1.41 -16.54
N LEU A 154 -11.64 1.25 -17.44
CA LEU A 154 -12.25 2.35 -18.17
C LEU A 154 -12.99 3.31 -17.23
N ALA A 155 -13.69 2.83 -16.20
CA ALA A 155 -14.33 3.69 -15.21
C ALA A 155 -13.30 4.51 -14.43
N SER A 156 -12.14 3.94 -14.08
CA SER A 156 -11.06 4.65 -13.37
C SER A 156 -10.38 5.69 -14.26
N ILE A 157 -10.17 5.37 -15.55
CA ILE A 157 -9.66 6.31 -16.55
C ILE A 157 -10.66 7.44 -16.78
N LYS A 158 -11.95 7.11 -16.96
CA LYS A 158 -13.03 8.09 -17.17
C LYS A 158 -13.29 8.95 -15.93
N LEU A 159 -13.08 8.42 -14.71
CA LEU A 159 -13.12 9.22 -13.48
C LEU A 159 -11.96 10.22 -13.42
N PHE A 160 -10.80 9.82 -13.93
CA PHE A 160 -9.61 10.67 -14.00
C PHE A 160 -9.77 11.75 -15.08
N GLU A 161 -10.23 11.38 -16.28
CA GLU A 161 -10.53 12.29 -17.40
C GLU A 161 -11.66 13.26 -17.06
N ASN A 162 -12.78 12.80 -16.49
CA ASN A 162 -13.87 13.70 -16.07
C ASN A 162 -13.49 14.62 -14.90
N HIS A 163 -12.53 14.21 -14.05
CA HIS A 163 -11.95 15.11 -13.05
C HIS A 163 -10.84 16.00 -13.60
N SER A 164 -10.41 15.80 -14.85
CA SER A 164 -9.50 16.68 -15.58
C SER A 164 -10.27 17.81 -16.27
N ASP A 165 -11.46 17.52 -16.82
CA ASP A 165 -12.25 18.49 -17.60
C ASP A 165 -13.01 19.52 -16.75
N HIS A 166 -13.18 19.27 -15.45
CA HIS A 166 -13.64 20.27 -14.48
C HIS A 166 -12.49 21.08 -13.83
N LEU A 167 -11.28 21.05 -14.42
CA LEU A 167 -10.09 21.78 -13.97
C LEU A 167 -9.72 22.99 -14.85
N ASN A 168 -10.67 23.53 -15.63
CA ASN A 168 -10.61 24.90 -16.14
C ASN A 168 -11.58 25.78 -15.36
#